data_AF-A0A2S4Z2E3-F1
#
_entry.id   AF-A0A2S4Z2E3-F1
#
_cell.length_a   1.000
_cell.length_b   1.000
_cell.length_c   1.000
_cell.angle_alpha   90.00
_cell.angle_beta   90.00
_cell.angle_gamma   90.00
#
_symmetry.space_group_name_H-M   'P 1'
#
loop_
_entity.id
_entity.type
_entity.pdbx_description
1 polymer ?
#
loop_
_entity_poly.entity_id
_entity_poly.type
_entity_poly.pdbx_seq_one_letter_code
_entity_poly.pdbx_strand_id
1 'polypeptide(L)' 'MGADRATAVVNADGLSHAHSNLWVVGSAVFPTAGTANPTLTLAALTLHTADKLAATL' A
#
# COMPACT_ATOMS: atom_id res chain seq x y z
N MET A 1 1.55 -2.70 -5.48
CA MET A 1 1.36 -3.61 -4.33
C MET A 1 1.32 -5.04 -4.83
N GLY A 2 2.01 -5.96 -4.16
CA GLY A 2 2.04 -7.36 -4.56
C GLY A 2 2.98 -8.20 -3.69
N ALA A 3 2.83 -9.52 -3.74
CA ALA A 3 3.60 -10.45 -2.92
C ALA A 3 5.05 -10.63 -3.41
N ASP A 4 5.30 -10.44 -4.70
CA ASP A 4 6.63 -10.63 -5.31
C ASP A 4 7.34 -9.28 -5.53
N ARG A 5 8.56 -9.18 -4.98
CA ARG A 5 9.43 -8.00 -5.09
C ARG A 5 9.94 -7.75 -6.51
N ALA A 6 9.94 -8.75 -7.39
CA ALA A 6 10.37 -8.59 -8.78
C ALA A 6 9.32 -7.85 -9.62
N THR A 7 8.05 -7.83 -9.17
CA THR A 7 6.93 -7.26 -9.91
C THR A 7 6.16 -6.18 -9.15
N ALA A 8 6.47 -5.96 -7.86
CA ALA A 8 5.84 -4.95 -7.02
C ALA A 8 6.83 -4.18 -6.15
N VAL A 9 6.53 -2.90 -5.89
CA VAL A 9 7.35 -1.99 -5.06
C VAL A 9 7.10 -2.18 -3.56
N VAL A 10 5.86 -2.50 -3.19
CA VAL A 10 5.41 -2.69 -1.80
C VAL A 10 4.67 -4.00 -1.63
N ASN A 11 4.70 -4.55 -0.41
CA ASN A 11 3.89 -5.69 0.00
C ASN A 11 2.41 -5.29 0.22
N ALA A 12 1.59 -6.24 0.67
CA ALA A 12 0.15 -6.04 0.89
C ALA A 12 -0.19 -4.97 1.95
N ASP A 13 0.71 -4.73 2.90
CA ASP A 13 0.51 -3.76 3.98
C ASP A 13 1.01 -2.35 3.60
N GLY A 14 1.61 -2.16 2.42
CA GLY A 14 2.17 -0.87 1.99
C GLY A 14 3.64 -0.62 2.36
N LEU A 15 4.33 -1.62 2.92
CA LEU A 15 5.76 -1.56 3.23
C LEU A 15 6.61 -1.86 1.98
N SER A 16 7.68 -1.09 1.77
CA SER A 16 8.63 -1.31 0.67
C SER A 16 9.31 -2.68 0.77
N HIS A 17 9.42 -3.37 -0.37
CA HIS A 17 10.24 -4.58 -0.47
C HIS A 17 11.74 -4.29 -0.37
N ALA A 18 12.17 -3.05 -0.62
CA ALA A 18 13.58 -2.66 -0.62
C ALA A 18 14.08 -2.14 0.75
N HIS A 19 13.20 -1.53 1.54
CA HIS A 19 13.56 -0.88 2.80
C HIS A 19 12.53 -1.18 3.89
N SER A 20 12.98 -1.74 5.03
CA SER A 20 12.11 -2.19 6.13
C SER A 20 11.47 -1.06 6.94
N ASN A 21 11.84 0.19 6.68
CA ASN A 21 11.35 1.39 7.37
C ASN A 21 10.70 2.41 6.41
N LEU A 22 10.44 2.02 5.16
CA LEU A 22 9.82 2.89 4.15
C LEU A 22 8.42 2.40 3.78
N TRP A 23 7.43 3.25 4.01
CA TRP A 23 6.02 2.97 3.72
C TRP A 23 5.50 3.89 2.63
N VAL A 24 4.56 3.39 1.81
CA VAL A 24 3.93 4.16 0.74
C VAL A 24 2.41 4.09 0.91
N VAL A 25 1.74 5.24 0.81
CA VAL A 25 0.29 5.37 1.00
C VAL A 25 -0.40 6.06 -0.18
N GLY A 26 -1.71 5.90 -0.30
CA GLY A 26 -2.53 6.54 -1.33
C GLY A 26 -2.63 5.75 -2.64
N SER A 27 -2.82 6.45 -3.77
CA SER A 27 -3.04 5.84 -5.09
C SER A 27 -1.87 5.00 -5.60
N ALA A 28 -0.63 5.33 -5.21
CA ALA A 28 0.57 4.65 -5.68
C ALA A 28 0.60 3.15 -5.32
N VAL A 29 -0.15 2.75 -4.29
CA VAL A 29 -0.23 1.36 -3.83
C VAL A 29 -1.46 0.62 -4.35
N PHE A 30 -2.30 1.26 -5.19
CA PHE A 30 -3.49 0.66 -5.79
C PHE A 30 -3.13 -0.06 -7.10
N PRO A 31 -3.05 -1.41 -7.13
CA PRO A 31 -2.44 -2.13 -8.26
C PRO A 31 -3.30 -2.16 -9.52
N THR A 32 -4.63 -2.05 -9.39
CA THR A 32 -5.56 -2.17 -10.51
C THR A 32 -6.64 -1.12 -10.40
N ALA A 33 -6.76 -0.27 -11.42
CA ALA A 33 -7.89 0.64 -11.55
C ALA A 33 -9.15 -0.11 -11.99
N GLY A 34 -10.26 0.11 -11.29
CA GLY A 34 -11.59 -0.36 -11.69
C GLY A 34 -12.39 0.72 -12.44
N THR A 35 -13.70 0.52 -12.55
CA THR A 35 -14.62 1.46 -13.22
C THR A 35 -15.14 2.58 -12.31
N ALA A 36 -15.15 2.36 -10.99
CA ALA A 36 -15.63 3.33 -10.01
C ALA A 36 -14.54 4.33 -9.58
N ASN A 37 -14.96 5.50 -9.09
CA ASN A 37 -14.06 6.51 -8.56
C ASN A 37 -13.28 5.95 -7.34
N PRO A 38 -11.94 5.88 -7.40
CA PRO A 38 -11.18 5.08 -6.44
C PRO A 38 -10.96 5.78 -5.10
N THR A 39 -11.26 7.08 -4.97
CA THR A 39 -10.86 7.90 -3.82
C THR A 39 -11.23 7.29 -2.47
N LEU A 40 -12.43 6.69 -2.34
CA LEU A 40 -12.83 6.02 -1.11
C LEU A 40 -11.98 4.77 -0.82
N THR A 41 -11.69 3.96 -1.84
CA THR A 41 -10.78 2.81 -1.73
C THR A 41 -9.37 3.24 -1.37
N LEU A 42 -8.88 4.35 -1.93
CA LEU A 42 -7.56 4.90 -1.61
C LEU A 42 -7.47 5.39 -0.16
N ALA A 43 -8.51 6.05 0.34
CA ALA A 43 -8.59 6.46 1.73
C ALA A 43 -8.59 5.23 2.66
N ALA A 44 -9.39 4.21 2.36
CA ALA A 44 -9.42 2.96 3.11
C ALA A 44 -8.05 2.25 3.13
N LEU A 45 -7.37 2.18 1.98
CA LEU A 45 -6.04 1.57 1.87
C LEU A 45 -4.97 2.36 2.64
N THR A 46 -5.09 3.70 2.64
CA THR A 46 -4.21 4.58 3.42
C THR A 46 -4.36 4.34 4.92
N LEU A 47 -5.60 4.26 5.41
CA LEU A 47 -5.88 3.95 6.82
C LEU A 47 -5.38 2.55 7.19
N HIS A 48 -5.63 1.55 6.35
CA HIS A 48 -5.10 0.20 6.54
C HIS A 48 -3.57 0.19 6.68
N THR A 49 -2.87 0.89 5.80
CA THR A 49 -1.40 1.01 5.85
C THR A 49 -0.93 1.73 7.12
N ALA A 50 -1.65 2.79 7.52
CA ALA A 50 -1.35 3.54 8.75
C ALA A 50 -1.49 2.67 10.01
N ASP A 51 -2.52 1.82 10.09
CA ASP A 51 -2.69 0.88 11.21
C ASP A 51 -1.52 -0.11 11.28
N LYS A 52 -1.04 -0.59 10.12
CA LYS A 52 0.11 -1.50 10.03
C LYS A 52 1.40 -0.83 10.47
N LEU A 53 1.64 0.41 10.02
CA LEU A 53 2.76 1.21 10.49
C LEU A 53 2.70 1.42 12.00
N ALA A 54 1.54 1.82 12.53
CA ALA A 54 1.37 2.09 13.96
C ALA A 54 1.66 0.87 14.83
N ALA A 55 1.31 -0.35 14.36
CA ALA A 55 1.59 -1.60 15.06
C ALA A 55 3.09 -2.00 15.05
N THR A 56 3.93 -1.31 14.28
CA THR A 56 5.38 -1.56 14.19
C THR A 56 6.24 -0.53 14.93
N LEU A 57 5.61 0.50 15.50
CA LEU A 57 6.25 1.48 16.40
C LEU A 57 6.36 0.92 17.82
#